data_AF-A0AAJ0G0H0-F1
#
_entry.id   AF-A0AAJ0G0H0-F1
#
_cell.length_a   1.000
_cell.length_b   1.000
_cell.length_c   1.000
_cell.angle_alpha   90.00
_cell.angle_beta   90.00
_cell.angle_gamma   90.00
#
_symmetry.space_group_name_H-M   'P 1'
#
loop_
_entity.id
_entity.type
_entity.pdbx_description
1 polymer ?
#
loop_
_entity_poly.entity_id
_entity_poly.type
_entity_poly.pdbx_seq_one_letter_code
_entity_poly.pdbx_strand_id
1 'polypeptide(L)'
;MPRPILAAALFAISALAETKEASIPFGGDLYVAPGRANRLQARAGQDFGILKFDCKGGEGACNNACYYINCQAPVHNVKDPDKIVYTGPGSKDNDQNRRESGCQARHPQKPNDSVTSVCQAFPYSQKYIPDDKQSQALSWQCDEWPPASSQQQPFGSQGRAANSLRCMPGPENESLGRQLSQFYQGQGNFPGRKGSGKMARDDYARVEFDISGADQSKVSFCKKTNGQTNCGSDGFQFGLTRKDLKEGKISAPLAPNAKDNLYALQNTVYKDLFQCSVKFTRDGDKDFKKIVLSDWEDKDHNAPDCSISGATGDCTIKGQLPNDLKVSKTGALGSLIKFEYAPGQKDRNVNWYSWDTNSKGTGKGPATNDGDSESYCKKVKKGNEEEVECWFPCFKNADGR
;
A
#
# COMPACT_ATOMS: atom_id res chain seq x y z
N MET A 1 6.14 18.89 51.22
CA MET A 1 6.03 17.50 51.72
C MET A 1 4.72 17.38 52.50
N PRO A 2 3.73 16.71 51.89
CA PRO A 2 3.16 15.50 52.48
C PRO A 2 2.96 14.38 51.46
N ARG A 3 2.79 13.16 51.98
CA ARG A 3 2.85 11.83 51.33
C ARG A 3 1.79 11.59 50.24
N PRO A 4 2.07 10.79 49.19
CA PRO A 4 1.04 10.03 48.50
C PRO A 4 0.85 8.65 49.13
N ILE A 5 -0.43 8.30 49.22
CA ILE A 5 -1.02 7.09 49.81
C ILE A 5 -0.86 5.92 48.84
N LEU A 6 -0.39 4.78 49.35
CA LEU A 6 -0.45 3.48 48.68
C LEU A 6 -1.91 3.02 48.60
N ALA A 7 -2.44 2.80 47.40
CA ALA A 7 -3.69 2.07 47.20
C ALA A 7 -3.35 0.72 46.56
N ALA A 8 -3.53 -0.34 47.34
CA ALA A 8 -3.37 -1.72 46.93
C ALA A 8 -4.73 -2.34 46.56
N ALA A 9 -4.66 -3.25 45.59
CA ALA A 9 -5.54 -4.39 45.32
C ALA A 9 -6.98 -4.14 44.81
N LEU A 10 -7.30 -4.76 43.67
CA LEU A 10 -8.21 -5.92 43.60
C LEU A 10 -8.26 -6.46 42.16
N PHE A 11 -7.61 -7.61 41.94
CA PHE A 11 -7.83 -8.45 40.76
C PHE A 11 -9.06 -9.33 41.04
N ALA A 12 -10.14 -9.12 40.30
CA ALA A 12 -11.28 -10.04 40.26
C ALA A 12 -10.98 -11.14 39.23
N ILE A 13 -10.80 -12.36 39.72
CA ILE A 13 -10.77 -13.59 38.93
C ILE A 13 -12.21 -14.08 38.85
N SER A 14 -12.84 -14.00 37.68
CA SER A 14 -14.12 -14.64 37.43
C SER A 14 -13.88 -16.08 37.00
N ALA A 15 -14.14 -17.01 37.92
CA ALA A 15 -14.27 -18.43 37.63
C ALA A 15 -15.60 -18.69 36.91
N LEU A 16 -15.53 -19.24 35.71
CA LEU A 16 -16.70 -19.82 35.03
C LEU A 16 -16.72 -21.32 35.31
N ALA A 17 -17.88 -21.78 35.76
CA ALA A 17 -18.18 -23.10 36.27
C ALA A 17 -17.95 -24.23 35.25
N GLU A 18 -17.34 -25.31 35.73
CA GLU A 18 -17.29 -26.61 35.08
C GLU A 18 -18.70 -27.22 35.00
N THR A 19 -19.14 -27.55 33.78
CA THR A 19 -20.27 -28.43 33.57
C THR A 19 -19.84 -29.87 33.78
N LYS A 20 -20.43 -30.54 34.77
CA LYS A 20 -20.28 -31.97 35.04
C LYS A 20 -20.64 -32.79 33.79
N GLU A 21 -19.63 -33.41 33.16
CA GLU A 21 -19.87 -34.51 32.23
C GLU A 21 -20.13 -35.79 33.03
N ALA A 22 -21.23 -36.46 32.68
CA ALA A 22 -21.59 -37.76 33.19
C ALA A 22 -20.58 -38.81 32.68
N SER A 23 -19.88 -39.46 33.61
CA SER A 23 -19.05 -40.63 33.33
C SER A 23 -19.93 -41.81 32.95
N ILE A 24 -19.90 -42.22 31.67
CA ILE A 24 -20.46 -43.50 31.22
C ILE A 24 -19.36 -44.57 31.35
N PRO A 25 -19.56 -45.68 32.06
CA PRO A 25 -18.57 -46.73 32.18
C PRO A 25 -18.69 -47.66 30.97
N PHE A 26 -17.83 -47.49 29.97
CA PHE A 26 -17.64 -48.53 28.94
C PHE A 26 -16.43 -49.38 29.30
N GLY A 27 -16.69 -50.40 30.12
CA GLY A 27 -15.88 -51.62 30.13
C GLY A 27 -16.26 -52.44 28.91
N GLY A 28 -15.36 -52.46 27.92
CA GLY A 28 -15.48 -53.25 26.72
C GLY A 28 -14.23 -53.07 25.90
N ASP A 29 -13.45 -54.14 25.77
CA ASP A 29 -12.24 -54.18 24.94
C ASP A 29 -12.54 -53.70 23.52
N LEU A 30 -12.19 -52.44 23.25
CA LEU A 30 -12.17 -51.89 21.91
C LEU A 30 -11.01 -52.55 21.18
N TYR A 31 -11.31 -53.63 20.47
CA TYR A 31 -10.56 -54.07 19.30
C TYR A 31 -10.49 -52.89 18.34
N VAL A 32 -9.43 -52.08 18.46
CA VAL A 32 -9.11 -51.03 17.50
C VAL A 32 -8.60 -51.74 16.25
N ALA A 33 -9.44 -51.79 15.20
CA ALA A 33 -9.02 -52.28 13.90
C ALA A 33 -7.72 -51.58 13.47
N PRO A 34 -6.68 -52.33 13.03
CA PRO A 34 -5.44 -51.74 12.57
C PRO A 34 -5.74 -50.87 11.35
N GLY A 35 -5.61 -49.56 11.51
CA GLY A 35 -5.88 -48.58 10.44
C GLY A 35 -6.40 -47.22 10.87
N ARG A 36 -6.90 -47.05 12.10
CA ARG A 36 -7.41 -45.73 12.59
C ARG A 36 -6.39 -44.89 13.38
N ALA A 37 -5.20 -45.41 13.66
CA ALA A 37 -4.12 -44.67 14.33
C ALA A 37 -3.39 -43.69 13.40
N ASN A 38 -3.62 -43.72 12.08
CA ASN A 38 -3.08 -42.75 11.12
C ASN A 38 -3.97 -41.49 11.00
N ARG A 39 -4.39 -40.90 12.14
CA ARG A 39 -4.84 -39.51 12.13
C ARG A 39 -3.61 -38.61 11.93
N LEU A 40 -3.32 -38.34 10.65
CA LEU A 40 -2.74 -37.10 10.13
C LEU A 40 -1.48 -36.60 10.84
N GLN A 41 -0.34 -37.26 10.61
CA GLN A 41 0.92 -36.51 10.65
C GLN A 41 0.82 -35.41 9.60
N ALA A 42 1.00 -34.15 10.00
CA ALA A 42 1.11 -33.05 9.06
C ALA A 42 2.22 -33.41 8.06
N ARG A 43 1.91 -33.37 6.76
CA ARG A 43 2.90 -33.60 5.71
C ARG A 43 4.05 -32.64 5.93
N ALA A 44 5.26 -33.15 6.09
CA ALA A 44 6.44 -32.29 6.08
C ALA A 44 6.57 -31.65 4.70
N GLY A 45 6.66 -30.32 4.65
CA GLY A 45 6.85 -29.58 3.41
C GLY A 45 8.13 -30.01 2.68
N GLN A 46 8.04 -30.20 1.37
CA GLN A 46 9.16 -30.60 0.53
C GLN A 46 9.90 -29.37 -0.03
N ASP A 47 11.24 -29.45 -0.09
CA ASP A 47 12.07 -28.49 -0.84
C ASP A 47 11.92 -28.73 -2.35
N PHE A 48 11.31 -27.79 -3.05
CA PHE A 48 11.20 -27.78 -4.51
C PHE A 48 12.38 -27.09 -5.19
N GLY A 49 13.39 -26.64 -4.44
CA GLY A 49 14.62 -26.06 -4.97
C GLY A 49 14.52 -24.56 -5.19
N ILE A 50 15.04 -24.09 -6.32
CA ILE A 50 15.20 -22.67 -6.63
C ILE A 50 14.32 -22.31 -7.84
N LEU A 51 13.48 -21.30 -7.66
CA LEU A 51 12.81 -20.58 -8.74
C LEU A 51 13.64 -19.35 -9.10
N LYS A 52 14.34 -19.41 -10.23
CA LYS A 52 15.01 -18.25 -10.81
C LYS A 52 14.02 -17.50 -11.72
N PHE A 53 13.57 -16.32 -11.29
CA PHE A 53 12.70 -15.46 -12.10
C PHE A 53 13.49 -14.82 -13.24
N ASP A 54 12.97 -14.86 -14.46
CA ASP A 54 13.39 -13.97 -15.53
C ASP A 54 12.72 -12.60 -15.34
N CYS A 55 13.53 -11.57 -15.09
CA CYS A 55 13.05 -10.21 -14.81
C CYS A 55 12.76 -9.38 -16.06
N LYS A 56 13.02 -9.89 -17.27
CA LYS A 56 12.72 -9.16 -18.51
C LYS A 56 11.21 -8.93 -18.67
N GLY A 57 10.81 -7.67 -18.77
CA GLY A 57 9.39 -7.28 -18.85
C GLY A 57 8.60 -7.44 -17.54
N GLY A 58 9.27 -7.80 -16.44
CA GLY A 58 8.74 -7.90 -15.08
C GLY A 58 9.61 -7.11 -14.09
N GLU A 59 10.29 -6.07 -14.56
CA GLU A 59 11.37 -5.40 -13.84
C GLU A 59 10.91 -4.86 -12.47
N GLY A 60 9.77 -4.17 -12.42
CA GLY A 60 9.21 -3.57 -11.22
C GLY A 60 8.79 -4.61 -10.17
N ALA A 61 8.26 -5.76 -10.60
CA ALA A 61 7.91 -6.85 -9.70
C ALA A 61 9.18 -7.53 -9.13
N CYS A 62 10.18 -7.79 -9.97
CA CYS A 62 11.49 -8.23 -9.48
C CYS A 62 12.11 -7.22 -8.51
N ASN A 63 12.09 -5.93 -8.85
CA ASN A 63 12.65 -4.88 -8.03
C ASN A 63 11.95 -4.78 -6.66
N ASN A 64 10.62 -4.94 -6.62
CA ASN A 64 9.84 -4.97 -5.38
C ASN A 64 10.22 -6.18 -4.50
N ALA A 65 10.35 -7.37 -5.10
CA ALA A 65 10.77 -8.57 -4.39
C ALA A 65 12.21 -8.45 -3.85
N CYS A 66 13.13 -7.96 -4.66
CA CYS A 66 14.52 -7.69 -4.27
C CYS A 66 14.60 -6.64 -3.16
N TYR A 67 13.75 -5.61 -3.17
CA TYR A 67 13.67 -4.63 -2.09
C TYR A 67 13.32 -5.32 -0.76
N TYR A 68 12.27 -6.13 -0.75
CA TYR A 68 11.93 -6.88 0.48
C TYR A 68 13.09 -7.75 0.94
N ILE A 69 13.65 -8.57 0.05
CA ILE A 69 14.66 -9.58 0.38
C ILE A 69 15.97 -8.95 0.86
N ASN A 70 16.45 -7.92 0.15
CA ASN A 70 17.77 -7.34 0.40
C ASN A 70 17.75 -6.18 1.40
N CYS A 71 16.60 -5.53 1.59
CA CYS A 71 16.51 -4.30 2.37
C CYS A 71 15.57 -4.41 3.57
N GLN A 72 14.33 -4.82 3.34
CA GLN A 72 13.33 -4.80 4.42
C GLN A 72 13.50 -5.97 5.38
N ALA A 73 13.50 -7.18 4.86
CA ALA A 73 13.53 -8.40 5.65
C ALA A 73 14.76 -8.52 6.58
N PRO A 74 15.98 -8.12 6.18
CA PRO A 74 17.15 -8.13 7.06
C PRO A 74 17.02 -7.20 8.27
N VAL A 75 16.47 -5.99 8.09
CA VAL A 75 16.25 -5.02 9.18
C VAL A 75 15.27 -5.55 10.22
N HIS A 76 14.36 -6.43 9.81
CA HIS A 76 13.38 -7.09 10.67
C HIS A 76 13.81 -8.50 11.14
N ASN A 77 15.07 -8.91 10.89
CA ASN A 77 15.60 -10.23 11.25
C ASN A 77 14.78 -11.41 10.70
N VAL A 78 14.13 -11.23 9.54
CA VAL A 78 13.40 -12.31 8.88
C VAL A 78 14.40 -13.36 8.40
N LYS A 79 14.20 -14.61 8.82
CA LYS A 79 15.01 -15.74 8.35
C LYS A 79 14.55 -16.17 6.96
N ASP A 80 15.52 -16.49 6.10
CA ASP A 80 15.28 -16.97 4.72
C ASP A 80 14.29 -16.08 3.94
N PRO A 81 14.59 -14.78 3.76
CA PRO A 81 13.65 -13.85 3.13
C PRO A 81 13.34 -14.17 1.66
N ASP A 82 14.20 -14.96 1.02
CA ASP A 82 14.09 -15.54 -0.32
C ASP A 82 13.23 -16.81 -0.37
N LYS A 83 12.78 -17.34 0.77
CA LYS A 83 11.99 -18.58 0.83
C LYS A 83 10.50 -18.28 0.74
N ILE A 84 9.84 -18.91 -0.22
CA ILE A 84 8.38 -18.96 -0.33
C ILE A 84 7.91 -20.31 0.19
N VAL A 85 6.96 -20.30 1.14
CA VAL A 85 6.26 -21.51 1.60
C VAL A 85 4.87 -21.48 1.02
N TYR A 86 4.53 -22.39 0.12
CA TYR A 86 3.28 -22.37 -0.62
C TYR A 86 2.06 -22.62 0.29
N THR A 87 1.02 -21.79 0.15
CA THR A 87 -0.27 -21.96 0.86
C THR A 87 -1.11 -23.09 0.28
N GLY A 88 -0.73 -23.64 -0.88
CA GLY A 88 -1.49 -24.68 -1.56
C GLY A 88 -2.54 -24.12 -2.53
N PRO A 89 -3.25 -25.00 -3.26
CA PRO A 89 -4.29 -24.58 -4.19
C PRO A 89 -5.53 -24.10 -3.44
N GLY A 90 -5.77 -22.78 -3.39
CA GLY A 90 -6.99 -22.22 -2.82
C GLY A 90 -6.97 -20.69 -2.78
N SER A 91 -8.13 -20.06 -3.01
CA SER A 91 -8.24 -18.58 -3.01
C SER A 91 -8.30 -17.97 -1.61
N LYS A 92 -8.81 -18.69 -0.60
CA LYS A 92 -9.06 -18.11 0.75
C LYS A 92 -7.80 -17.54 1.41
N ASP A 93 -6.71 -18.31 1.42
CA ASP A 93 -5.44 -17.85 2.00
C ASP A 93 -4.82 -16.73 1.16
N ASN A 94 -4.90 -16.83 -0.16
CA ASN A 94 -4.40 -15.79 -1.06
C ASN A 94 -5.14 -14.47 -0.86
N ASP A 95 -6.47 -14.51 -0.78
CA ASP A 95 -7.31 -13.33 -0.56
C ASP A 95 -7.08 -12.75 0.84
N GLN A 96 -6.88 -13.61 1.85
CA GLN A 96 -6.50 -13.16 3.19
C GLN A 96 -5.13 -12.46 3.15
N ASN A 97 -4.14 -13.08 2.52
CA ASN A 97 -2.80 -12.53 2.42
C ASN A 97 -2.79 -11.18 1.67
N ARG A 98 -3.60 -11.01 0.62
CA ARG A 98 -3.77 -9.72 -0.07
C ARG A 98 -4.34 -8.62 0.82
N ARG A 99 -5.22 -8.98 1.75
CA ARG A 99 -5.77 -8.04 2.74
C ARG A 99 -4.77 -7.76 3.86
N GLU A 100 -4.02 -8.76 4.30
CA GLU A 100 -3.01 -8.63 5.34
C GLU A 100 -1.73 -7.94 4.87
N SER A 101 -1.41 -8.01 3.58
CA SER A 101 -0.32 -7.26 2.95
C SER A 101 -0.69 -5.78 2.78
N GLY A 102 -1.99 -5.52 2.56
CA GLY A 102 -2.54 -4.20 2.25
C GLY A 102 -2.71 -3.95 0.76
N CYS A 103 -2.42 -4.90 -0.13
CA CYS A 103 -2.70 -4.71 -1.56
C CYS A 103 -4.20 -4.58 -1.87
N GLN A 104 -5.06 -5.23 -1.07
CA GLN A 104 -6.51 -5.15 -1.21
C GLN A 104 -7.16 -4.67 0.08
N ALA A 105 -8.24 -3.89 -0.08
CA ALA A 105 -9.13 -3.48 1.00
C ALA A 105 -10.59 -3.56 0.52
N ARG A 106 -11.56 -3.53 1.45
CA ARG A 106 -12.97 -3.40 1.07
C ARG A 106 -13.22 -2.07 0.36
N HIS A 107 -14.01 -2.13 -0.70
CA HIS A 107 -14.47 -0.94 -1.41
C HIS A 107 -15.38 -0.11 -0.51
N PRO A 108 -15.18 1.21 -0.36
CA PRO A 108 -15.97 2.03 0.58
C PRO A 108 -17.47 2.07 0.29
N GLN A 109 -17.82 2.13 -1.00
CA GLN A 109 -19.19 2.28 -1.51
C GLN A 109 -19.91 0.93 -1.73
N LYS A 110 -19.16 -0.16 -1.83
CA LYS A 110 -19.70 -1.53 -2.00
C LYS A 110 -19.00 -2.47 -1.03
N PRO A 111 -19.10 -2.20 0.29
CA PRO A 111 -18.29 -2.88 1.30
C PRO A 111 -18.55 -4.38 1.35
N ASN A 112 -19.66 -4.87 0.80
CA ASN A 112 -20.04 -6.28 0.83
C ASN A 112 -19.74 -7.04 -0.47
N ASP A 113 -19.49 -6.33 -1.59
CA ASP A 113 -19.52 -6.93 -2.92
C ASP A 113 -18.25 -6.65 -3.76
N SER A 114 -17.34 -5.80 -3.30
CA SER A 114 -16.08 -5.56 -4.01
C SER A 114 -14.88 -5.24 -3.13
N VAL A 115 -13.70 -5.64 -3.63
CA VAL A 115 -12.39 -5.24 -3.12
C VAL A 115 -11.77 -4.21 -4.05
N THR A 116 -11.03 -3.27 -3.48
CA THR A 116 -10.29 -2.25 -4.21
C THR A 116 -8.80 -2.47 -4.00
N SER A 117 -8.03 -2.38 -5.08
CA SER A 117 -6.57 -2.34 -4.98
C SER A 117 -6.12 -1.00 -4.40
N VAL A 118 -5.15 -0.98 -3.48
CA VAL A 118 -4.56 0.27 -2.98
C VAL A 118 -4.05 1.17 -4.12
N CYS A 119 -3.53 0.57 -5.19
CA CYS A 119 -3.04 1.29 -6.37
C CYS A 119 -4.15 1.96 -7.19
N GLN A 120 -5.41 1.59 -6.96
CA GLN A 120 -6.57 2.17 -7.60
C GLN A 120 -7.30 3.17 -6.68
N ALA A 121 -6.91 3.25 -5.40
CA ALA A 121 -7.61 4.07 -4.43
C ALA A 121 -6.87 5.39 -4.17
N PHE A 122 -7.62 6.48 -4.18
CA PHE A 122 -7.15 7.79 -3.71
C PHE A 122 -6.83 7.74 -2.20
N PRO A 123 -5.78 8.42 -1.69
CA PRO A 123 -4.75 9.20 -2.39
C PRO A 123 -3.56 8.36 -2.89
N TYR A 124 -3.56 7.05 -2.61
CA TYR A 124 -2.40 6.20 -2.87
C TYR A 124 -2.09 6.06 -4.37
N SER A 125 -3.13 5.97 -5.21
CA SER A 125 -3.00 5.96 -6.67
C SER A 125 -2.31 7.21 -7.22
N GLN A 126 -2.55 8.37 -6.61
CA GLN A 126 -1.86 9.61 -6.99
C GLN A 126 -0.37 9.55 -6.65
N LYS A 127 -0.03 9.02 -5.48
CA LYS A 127 1.35 9.06 -4.98
C LYS A 127 2.25 7.98 -5.54
N TYR A 128 1.74 6.76 -5.68
CA TYR A 128 2.53 5.58 -6.00
C TYR A 128 2.50 5.18 -7.48
N ILE A 129 1.77 5.92 -8.31
CA ILE A 129 1.82 5.82 -9.78
C ILE A 129 2.57 7.06 -10.30
N PRO A 130 3.49 6.90 -11.28
CA PRO A 130 4.13 8.03 -11.94
C PRO A 130 3.12 9.09 -12.41
N ASP A 131 3.49 10.36 -12.28
CA ASP A 131 2.65 11.52 -12.59
C ASP A 131 2.07 11.46 -14.02
N ASP A 132 2.86 11.00 -14.98
CA ASP A 132 2.47 10.83 -16.38
C ASP A 132 1.59 9.60 -16.68
N LYS A 133 1.26 8.78 -15.66
CA LYS A 133 0.51 7.52 -15.79
C LYS A 133 -0.75 7.42 -14.94
N GLN A 134 -1.07 8.42 -14.13
CA GLN A 134 -2.18 8.35 -13.17
C GLN A 134 -3.57 8.13 -13.78
N SER A 135 -3.79 8.62 -14.99
CA SER A 135 -5.05 8.38 -15.74
C SER A 135 -5.28 6.89 -16.04
N GLN A 136 -4.26 6.06 -15.90
CA GLN A 136 -4.29 4.63 -16.13
C GLN A 136 -4.49 3.84 -14.83
N ALA A 137 -4.71 4.47 -13.67
CA ALA A 137 -4.68 3.80 -12.38
C ALA A 137 -5.60 2.55 -12.27
N LEU A 138 -6.72 2.46 -13.00
CA LEU A 138 -7.58 1.26 -13.02
C LEU A 138 -6.87 0.02 -13.59
N SER A 139 -5.92 0.19 -14.50
CA SER A 139 -5.13 -0.91 -15.09
C SER A 139 -3.86 -1.23 -14.29
N TRP A 140 -3.56 -0.44 -13.26
CA TRP A 140 -2.44 -0.67 -12.39
C TRP A 140 -2.83 -1.66 -11.29
N GLN A 141 -1.91 -2.57 -11.03
CA GLN A 141 -2.05 -3.61 -10.01
C GLN A 141 -1.09 -3.30 -8.85
N CYS A 142 -1.48 -3.77 -7.67
CA CYS A 142 -0.59 -3.81 -6.52
C CYS A 142 0.17 -5.14 -6.57
N ASP A 143 1.48 -5.05 -6.70
CA ASP A 143 2.39 -6.17 -6.45
C ASP A 143 2.74 -6.21 -4.96
N GLU A 144 2.96 -7.41 -4.44
CA GLU A 144 3.28 -7.64 -3.03
C GLU A 144 4.37 -8.70 -2.88
N TRP A 145 5.34 -8.41 -2.00
CA TRP A 145 6.31 -9.40 -1.56
C TRP A 145 6.39 -9.47 -0.03
N PRO A 146 6.35 -10.66 0.60
CA PRO A 146 6.14 -11.98 -0.02
C PRO A 146 4.79 -12.08 -0.77
N PRO A 147 4.70 -12.92 -1.81
CA PRO A 147 3.49 -13.01 -2.63
C PRO A 147 2.33 -13.63 -1.83
N ALA A 148 1.08 -13.28 -2.13
CA ALA A 148 -0.09 -13.85 -1.44
C ALA A 148 -0.18 -15.39 -1.46
N SER A 149 0.48 -16.05 -2.42
CA SER A 149 0.57 -17.52 -2.46
C SER A 149 1.58 -18.12 -1.47
N SER A 150 2.33 -17.28 -0.75
CA SER A 150 3.20 -17.69 0.34
C SER A 150 2.47 -17.67 1.68
N GLN A 151 2.81 -18.55 2.60
CA GLN A 151 2.43 -18.44 4.00
C GLN A 151 3.09 -17.18 4.57
N GLN A 152 2.30 -16.40 5.30
CA GLN A 152 2.70 -15.11 5.84
C GLN A 152 2.15 -14.96 7.26
N GLN A 153 2.85 -14.19 8.08
CA GLN A 153 2.36 -13.83 9.40
C GLN A 153 1.21 -12.82 9.27
N PRO A 154 0.14 -12.89 10.10
CA PRO A 154 -0.92 -11.88 10.12
C PRO A 154 -0.39 -10.46 10.38
N PHE A 155 -1.14 -9.43 9.96
CA PHE A 155 -0.72 -8.05 10.19
C PHE A 155 -0.59 -7.75 11.68
N GLY A 156 0.42 -6.97 12.06
CA GLY A 156 0.71 -6.62 13.44
C GLY A 156 1.37 -7.73 14.28
N SER A 157 1.64 -8.91 13.70
CA SER A 157 2.36 -9.97 14.43
C SER A 157 3.78 -9.53 14.78
N GLN A 158 4.23 -9.84 15.99
CA GLN A 158 5.58 -9.49 16.46
C GLN A 158 6.65 -10.07 15.53
N GLY A 159 7.64 -9.25 15.16
CA GLY A 159 8.74 -9.67 14.29
C GLY A 159 8.39 -9.81 12.80
N ARG A 160 7.15 -9.48 12.40
CA ARG A 160 6.79 -9.41 10.97
C ARG A 160 7.40 -8.15 10.33
N ALA A 161 8.07 -8.33 9.20
CA ALA A 161 8.30 -7.24 8.26
C ALA A 161 6.99 -6.94 7.51
N ALA A 162 6.67 -5.66 7.31
CA ALA A 162 5.58 -5.31 6.38
C ALA A 162 5.88 -5.87 4.99
N ASN A 163 4.85 -6.19 4.20
CA ASN A 163 5.09 -6.55 2.81
C ASN A 163 5.66 -5.35 2.05
N SER A 164 6.56 -5.60 1.11
CA SER A 164 6.94 -4.61 0.11
C SER A 164 5.84 -4.53 -0.93
N LEU A 165 5.23 -3.37 -1.06
CA LEU A 165 4.17 -3.11 -2.03
C LEU A 165 4.68 -2.15 -3.11
N ARG A 166 4.23 -2.36 -4.34
CA ARG A 166 4.49 -1.47 -5.47
C ARG A 166 3.30 -1.42 -6.41
N CYS A 167 2.96 -0.23 -6.88
CA CYS A 167 2.02 -0.09 -7.98
C CYS A 167 2.75 -0.23 -9.30
N MET A 168 2.23 -1.07 -10.21
CA MET A 168 2.79 -1.26 -11.54
C MET A 168 1.71 -1.64 -12.57
N PRO A 169 1.97 -1.51 -13.87
CA PRO A 169 1.08 -2.01 -14.91
C PRO A 169 0.81 -3.51 -14.78
N GLY A 170 -0.41 -3.95 -15.06
CA GLY A 170 -0.81 -5.36 -14.99
C GLY A 170 0.14 -6.34 -15.72
N PRO A 171 0.57 -6.08 -16.97
CA PRO A 171 1.48 -6.98 -17.67
C PRO A 171 2.82 -7.24 -16.95
N GLU A 172 3.33 -6.23 -16.25
CA GLU A 172 4.59 -6.31 -15.51
C GLU A 172 4.43 -7.20 -14.26
N ASN A 173 3.33 -7.01 -13.52
CA ASN A 173 2.98 -7.82 -12.35
C ASN A 173 2.67 -9.29 -12.72
N GLU A 174 1.92 -9.49 -13.80
CA GLU A 174 1.53 -10.80 -14.31
C GLU A 174 2.73 -11.64 -14.79
N SER A 175 3.82 -11.00 -15.22
CA SER A 175 5.02 -11.69 -15.69
C SER A 175 5.61 -12.62 -14.62
N LEU A 176 5.81 -12.11 -13.39
CA LEU A 176 6.31 -12.92 -12.27
C LEU A 176 5.23 -13.86 -11.75
N GLY A 177 3.98 -13.40 -11.65
CA GLY A 177 2.85 -14.23 -11.22
C GLY A 177 2.68 -15.48 -12.07
N ARG A 178 2.87 -15.38 -13.39
CA ARG A 178 2.84 -16.51 -14.32
C ARG A 178 3.98 -17.49 -14.08
N GLN A 179 5.22 -17.00 -13.94
CA GLN A 179 6.39 -17.84 -13.66
C GLN A 179 6.24 -18.60 -12.34
N LEU A 180 5.76 -17.92 -11.30
CA LEU A 180 5.49 -18.51 -9.98
C LEU A 180 4.40 -19.59 -10.06
N SER A 181 3.30 -19.32 -10.76
CA SER A 181 2.21 -20.28 -10.96
C SER A 181 2.68 -21.50 -11.76
N GLN A 182 3.43 -21.30 -12.84
CA GLN A 182 4.03 -22.37 -13.64
C GLN A 182 4.98 -23.23 -12.81
N PHE A 183 5.81 -22.61 -11.97
CA PHE A 183 6.67 -23.32 -11.04
C PHE A 183 5.83 -24.17 -10.07
N TYR A 184 4.81 -23.61 -9.41
CA TYR A 184 3.94 -24.40 -8.53
C TYR A 184 3.28 -25.57 -9.24
N GLN A 185 2.92 -25.41 -10.51
CA GLN A 185 2.28 -26.48 -11.29
C GLN A 185 3.27 -27.51 -11.86
N GLY A 186 4.58 -27.27 -11.75
CA GLY A 186 5.61 -28.10 -12.40
C GLY A 186 5.56 -28.00 -13.93
N GLN A 187 5.14 -26.86 -14.46
CA GLN A 187 4.99 -26.61 -15.89
C GLN A 187 6.09 -25.65 -16.37
N GLY A 188 6.82 -25.99 -17.43
CA GLY A 188 7.91 -25.16 -17.94
C GLY A 188 9.28 -25.66 -17.50
N ASN A 189 10.33 -24.98 -17.96
CA ASN A 189 11.71 -25.37 -17.71
C ASN A 189 12.30 -24.54 -16.56
N PHE A 190 12.42 -25.16 -15.37
CA PHE A 190 13.02 -24.55 -14.19
C PHE A 190 14.21 -25.38 -13.73
N PRO A 191 15.44 -25.08 -14.18
CA PRO A 191 16.62 -25.90 -13.91
C PRO A 191 16.93 -26.10 -12.42
N GLY A 192 16.56 -25.13 -11.56
CA GLY A 192 16.73 -25.21 -10.11
C GLY A 192 15.66 -26.04 -9.38
N ARG A 193 14.64 -26.54 -10.09
CA ARG A 193 13.53 -27.27 -9.48
C ARG A 193 13.92 -28.71 -9.14
N LYS A 194 13.70 -29.13 -7.89
CA LYS A 194 14.04 -30.48 -7.38
C LYS A 194 12.85 -31.44 -7.32
N GLY A 195 11.63 -30.93 -7.21
CA GLY A 195 10.41 -31.75 -7.08
C GLY A 195 9.70 -32.00 -8.41
N SER A 196 9.07 -33.16 -8.55
CA SER A 196 8.21 -33.48 -9.69
C SER A 196 6.75 -33.10 -9.42
N GLY A 197 6.01 -32.76 -10.47
CA GLY A 197 4.57 -32.46 -10.39
C GLY A 197 4.24 -31.15 -9.67
N LYS A 198 2.99 -31.05 -9.22
CA LYS A 198 2.44 -29.87 -8.56
C LYS A 198 2.90 -29.79 -7.10
N MET A 199 3.25 -28.59 -6.65
CA MET A 199 3.45 -28.30 -5.23
C MET A 199 2.10 -28.39 -4.50
N ALA A 200 2.15 -28.90 -3.28
CA ALA A 200 1.06 -28.88 -2.33
C ALA A 200 1.37 -27.91 -1.18
N ARG A 201 0.40 -27.70 -0.30
CA ARG A 201 0.58 -26.85 0.88
C ARG A 201 1.84 -27.27 1.65
N ASP A 202 2.51 -26.27 2.23
CA ASP A 202 3.73 -26.37 3.04
C ASP A 202 5.01 -26.68 2.24
N ASP A 203 4.90 -27.06 0.96
CA ASP A 203 6.07 -27.11 0.07
C ASP A 203 6.69 -25.74 -0.08
N TYR A 204 8.00 -25.70 -0.29
CA TYR A 204 8.71 -24.43 -0.37
C TYR A 204 9.74 -24.42 -1.48
N ALA A 205 10.10 -23.22 -1.89
CA ALA A 205 11.22 -22.97 -2.78
C ALA A 205 11.94 -21.68 -2.36
N ARG A 206 13.19 -21.56 -2.75
CA ARG A 206 13.93 -20.30 -2.68
C ARG A 206 13.83 -19.57 -4.01
N VAL A 207 13.98 -18.25 -4.00
CA VAL A 207 13.90 -17.45 -5.22
C VAL A 207 15.24 -16.79 -5.55
N GLU A 208 15.50 -16.69 -6.84
CA GLU A 208 16.60 -15.92 -7.41
C GLU A 208 16.07 -15.05 -8.54
N PHE A 209 16.79 -13.98 -8.89
CA PHE A 209 16.36 -13.01 -9.90
C PHE A 209 17.41 -12.91 -11.01
N ASP A 210 17.06 -13.36 -12.21
CA ASP A 210 17.86 -13.14 -13.40
C ASP A 210 17.56 -11.77 -13.98
N ILE A 211 18.47 -10.84 -13.72
CA ILE A 211 18.38 -9.48 -14.26
C ILE A 211 19.15 -9.31 -15.58
N SER A 212 19.79 -10.34 -16.13
CA SER A 212 20.69 -10.16 -17.29
C SER A 212 20.00 -9.60 -18.54
N GLY A 213 18.71 -9.90 -18.73
CA GLY A 213 17.88 -9.40 -19.83
C GLY A 213 16.94 -8.24 -19.48
N ALA A 214 16.95 -7.77 -18.24
CA ALA A 214 16.05 -6.74 -17.72
C ALA A 214 16.58 -5.32 -17.96
N ASP A 215 15.67 -4.33 -18.00
CA ASP A 215 16.06 -2.92 -17.89
C ASP A 215 16.72 -2.66 -16.53
N GLN A 216 18.04 -2.55 -16.59
CA GLN A 216 18.94 -2.37 -15.47
C GLN A 216 18.65 -1.11 -14.64
N SER A 217 18.01 -0.09 -15.23
CA SER A 217 17.64 1.13 -14.50
C SER A 217 16.44 0.91 -13.55
N LYS A 218 15.64 -0.12 -13.78
CA LYS A 218 14.40 -0.41 -13.05
C LYS A 218 14.54 -1.48 -11.96
N VAL A 219 15.68 -2.17 -11.90
CA VAL A 219 15.97 -3.27 -10.96
C VAL A 219 17.08 -2.93 -9.97
N SER A 220 17.11 -1.68 -9.51
CA SER A 220 18.18 -1.15 -8.63
C SER A 220 18.36 -1.97 -7.35
N PHE A 221 17.29 -2.51 -6.75
CA PHE A 221 17.36 -3.31 -5.52
C PHE A 221 17.81 -4.75 -5.75
N CYS A 222 17.75 -5.24 -6.98
CA CYS A 222 18.31 -6.55 -7.35
C CYS A 222 19.81 -6.49 -7.61
N LYS A 223 20.34 -5.29 -7.89
CA LYS A 223 21.76 -5.08 -8.13
C LYS A 223 22.53 -4.98 -6.82
N LYS A 224 23.72 -5.57 -6.81
CA LYS A 224 24.71 -5.40 -5.76
C LYS A 224 25.89 -4.63 -6.33
N THR A 225 26.24 -3.51 -5.73
CA THR A 225 27.45 -2.74 -6.03
C THR A 225 28.42 -2.93 -4.87
N ASN A 226 29.62 -3.45 -5.14
CA ASN A 226 30.61 -3.79 -4.10
C ASN A 226 30.03 -4.70 -3.00
N GLY A 227 29.15 -5.63 -3.37
CA GLY A 227 28.48 -6.55 -2.44
C GLY A 227 27.34 -5.93 -1.63
N GLN A 228 27.04 -4.63 -1.80
CA GLN A 228 25.97 -3.94 -1.08
C GLN A 228 24.80 -3.59 -2.01
N THR A 229 23.58 -3.69 -1.48
CA THR A 229 22.36 -3.20 -2.15
C THR A 229 22.07 -1.79 -1.66
N ASN A 230 21.77 -0.86 -2.58
CA ASN A 230 21.28 0.46 -2.19
C ASN A 230 19.83 0.33 -1.71
N CYS A 231 19.61 0.42 -0.41
CA CYS A 231 18.28 0.27 0.18
C CYS A 231 17.49 1.58 0.30
N GLY A 232 17.99 2.70 -0.23
CA GLY A 232 17.27 3.98 -0.24
C GLY A 232 15.89 3.88 -0.91
N SER A 233 14.97 4.76 -0.53
CA SER A 233 13.65 4.82 -1.17
C SER A 233 13.76 5.30 -2.62
N ASP A 234 13.05 4.63 -3.53
CA ASP A 234 12.87 5.08 -4.92
C ASP A 234 11.60 5.93 -5.10
N GLY A 235 10.87 6.20 -4.00
CA GLY A 235 9.62 6.95 -4.00
C GLY A 235 8.36 6.15 -4.36
N PHE A 236 8.49 4.86 -4.69
CA PHE A 236 7.39 3.98 -5.12
C PHE A 236 7.26 2.68 -4.31
N GLN A 237 8.23 2.35 -3.44
CA GLN A 237 8.10 1.27 -2.45
C GLN A 237 7.34 1.75 -1.22
N PHE A 238 6.25 1.08 -0.90
CA PHE A 238 5.42 1.38 0.25
C PHE A 238 4.98 0.12 0.98
N GLY A 239 4.45 0.29 2.19
CA GLY A 239 3.91 -0.81 2.98
C GLY A 239 2.75 -0.35 3.86
N LEU A 240 1.90 -1.30 4.23
CA LEU A 240 0.80 -1.08 5.16
C LEU A 240 1.35 -0.87 6.58
N THR A 241 0.92 0.22 7.23
CA THR A 241 1.37 0.62 8.57
C THR A 241 0.25 0.56 9.61
N ARG A 242 -1.01 0.68 9.18
CA ARG A 242 -2.19 0.53 10.04
C ARG A 242 -3.29 -0.24 9.31
N LYS A 243 -3.94 -1.15 10.04
CA LYS A 243 -5.11 -1.92 9.57
C LYS A 243 -6.01 -2.26 10.76
N ASP A 244 -6.88 -1.33 11.09
CA ASP A 244 -7.75 -1.44 12.27
C ASP A 244 -8.96 -2.35 12.01
N LEU A 245 -9.36 -2.49 10.74
CA LEU A 245 -10.43 -3.40 10.33
C LEU A 245 -9.84 -4.68 9.75
N LYS A 246 -10.40 -5.83 10.15
CA LYS A 246 -9.94 -7.16 9.70
C LYS A 246 -9.85 -7.26 8.18
N GLU A 247 -10.86 -6.73 7.48
CA GLU A 247 -10.96 -6.79 6.03
C GLU A 247 -10.27 -5.62 5.31
N GLY A 248 -9.70 -4.68 6.09
CA GLY A 248 -9.16 -3.41 5.59
C GLY A 248 -10.24 -2.48 5.04
N LYS A 249 -9.90 -1.19 4.91
CA LYS A 249 -10.76 -0.17 4.30
C LYS A 249 -9.90 0.98 3.77
N ILE A 250 -10.22 1.50 2.59
CA ILE A 250 -9.60 2.72 2.07
C ILE A 250 -10.69 3.67 1.60
N SER A 251 -11.07 4.62 2.43
CA SER A 251 -12.03 5.67 2.09
C SER A 251 -11.35 6.78 1.30
N ALA A 252 -12.18 7.47 0.53
CA ALA A 252 -11.84 8.76 -0.01
C ALA A 252 -13.03 9.70 0.28
N PRO A 253 -12.84 10.83 0.97
CA PRO A 253 -11.57 11.25 1.55
C PRO A 253 -11.11 10.34 2.69
N LEU A 254 -9.80 10.26 2.92
CA LEU A 254 -9.22 9.64 4.11
C LEU A 254 -9.49 10.53 5.31
N ALA A 255 -10.42 10.12 6.17
CA ALA A 255 -10.66 10.85 7.41
C ALA A 255 -9.54 10.55 8.43
N PRO A 256 -8.96 11.56 9.11
CA PRO A 256 -7.80 11.40 9.99
C PRO A 256 -8.00 10.36 11.12
N ASN A 257 -9.23 10.29 11.65
CA ASN A 257 -9.62 9.40 12.74
C ASN A 257 -10.40 8.16 12.26
N ALA A 258 -10.44 7.90 10.96
CA ALA A 258 -11.08 6.69 10.45
C ALA A 258 -10.21 5.46 10.70
N LYS A 259 -10.88 4.30 10.79
CA LYS A 259 -10.27 2.96 10.88
C LYS A 259 -9.74 2.45 9.54
N ASP A 260 -9.35 3.38 8.69
CA ASP A 260 -8.87 3.11 7.36
C ASP A 260 -7.42 2.64 7.40
N ASN A 261 -7.07 1.82 6.41
CA ASN A 261 -5.72 1.39 6.16
C ASN A 261 -4.84 2.62 5.89
N LEU A 262 -3.68 2.66 6.55
CA LEU A 262 -2.64 3.65 6.26
C LEU A 262 -1.41 2.96 5.68
N TYR A 263 -0.71 3.69 4.83
CA TYR A 263 0.44 3.20 4.11
C TYR A 263 1.55 4.23 4.18
N ALA A 264 2.80 3.77 4.14
CA ALA A 264 3.98 4.61 4.22
C ALA A 264 5.00 4.22 3.18
N LEU A 265 5.78 5.20 2.71
CA LEU A 265 6.97 4.90 1.92
C LEU A 265 7.99 4.16 2.78
N GLN A 266 8.51 3.07 2.25
CA GLN A 266 9.49 2.25 2.96
C GLN A 266 10.88 2.87 2.90
N ASN A 267 11.65 2.68 3.97
CA ASN A 267 12.95 3.30 4.22
C ASN A 267 12.96 4.82 4.02
N THR A 268 11.96 5.49 4.61
CA THR A 268 11.88 6.96 4.66
C THR A 268 11.58 7.44 6.08
N VAL A 269 11.75 8.74 6.31
CA VAL A 269 11.38 9.40 7.58
C VAL A 269 9.88 9.73 7.70
N TYR A 270 9.09 9.38 6.69
CA TYR A 270 7.67 9.71 6.65
C TYR A 270 6.85 8.58 7.26
N LYS A 271 5.89 8.95 8.11
CA LYS A 271 5.16 7.96 8.91
C LYS A 271 4.04 7.29 8.12
N ASP A 272 3.13 8.08 7.56
CA ASP A 272 1.93 7.63 6.87
C ASP A 272 1.57 8.64 5.78
N LEU A 273 1.05 8.15 4.66
CA LEU A 273 0.44 8.98 3.62
C LEU A 273 -1.02 9.28 4.00
N PHE A 274 -1.35 10.55 3.95
CA PHE A 274 -2.69 11.10 4.14
C PHE A 274 -3.11 11.89 2.90
N GLN A 275 -4.23 12.58 3.06
CA GLN A 275 -4.81 13.45 2.08
C GLN A 275 -4.90 14.86 2.63
N CYS A 276 -4.41 15.83 1.86
CA CYS A 276 -4.57 17.25 2.13
C CYS A 276 -5.49 17.87 1.07
N SER A 277 -5.99 19.06 1.36
CA SER A 277 -6.88 19.80 0.46
C SER A 277 -6.41 21.23 0.25
N VAL A 278 -6.73 21.78 -0.93
CA VAL A 278 -6.65 23.21 -1.20
C VAL A 278 -7.99 23.69 -1.74
N LYS A 279 -8.51 24.74 -1.13
CA LYS A 279 -9.76 25.41 -1.47
C LYS A 279 -9.48 26.89 -1.70
N PHE A 280 -10.03 27.48 -2.75
CA PHE A 280 -9.96 28.92 -2.96
C PHE A 280 -11.08 29.40 -3.90
N THR A 281 -11.29 30.71 -3.91
CA THR A 281 -12.12 31.40 -4.89
C THR A 281 -11.20 32.14 -5.85
N ARG A 282 -11.29 31.84 -7.14
CA ARG A 282 -10.68 32.65 -8.18
C ARG A 282 -11.64 33.76 -8.57
N ASP A 283 -11.24 35.02 -8.37
CA ASP A 283 -12.04 36.20 -8.72
C ASP A 283 -11.51 36.80 -10.04
N GLY A 284 -12.25 36.57 -11.12
CA GLY A 284 -11.86 36.93 -12.48
C GLY A 284 -10.51 36.37 -12.91
N ASP A 285 -9.74 37.21 -13.59
CA ASP A 285 -8.42 36.84 -14.14
C ASP A 285 -7.26 37.20 -13.23
N LYS A 286 -7.50 37.76 -12.04
CA LYS A 286 -6.43 38.40 -11.25
C LYS A 286 -6.07 37.61 -9.99
N ASP A 287 -7.05 37.23 -9.19
CA ASP A 287 -6.77 36.85 -7.81
C ASP A 287 -7.21 35.43 -7.46
N PHE A 288 -6.42 34.76 -6.63
CA PHE A 288 -6.85 33.63 -5.80
C PHE A 288 -7.13 34.17 -4.39
N LYS A 289 -8.39 34.13 -3.98
CA LYS A 289 -8.89 34.66 -2.71
C LYS A 289 -9.40 33.54 -1.81
N LYS A 290 -9.49 33.82 -0.52
CA LYS A 290 -10.06 32.92 0.51
C LYS A 290 -9.40 31.55 0.45
N ILE A 291 -8.08 31.54 0.34
CA ILE A 291 -7.30 30.31 0.22
C ILE A 291 -7.35 29.58 1.58
N VAL A 292 -7.85 28.35 1.56
CA VAL A 292 -7.88 27.45 2.70
C VAL A 292 -7.10 26.19 2.34
N LEU A 293 -6.17 25.82 3.20
CA LEU A 293 -5.42 24.58 3.10
C LEU A 293 -5.86 23.67 4.24
N SER A 294 -6.39 22.49 3.94
CA SER A 294 -6.68 21.48 4.96
C SER A 294 -5.49 20.53 5.07
N ASP A 295 -4.96 20.36 6.27
CA ASP A 295 -3.86 19.44 6.54
C ASP A 295 -4.32 17.98 6.70
N TRP A 296 -3.37 17.09 7.03
CA TRP A 296 -3.64 15.66 7.23
C TRP A 296 -4.52 15.36 8.46
N GLU A 297 -4.71 16.32 9.37
CA GLU A 297 -5.64 16.25 10.51
C GLU A 297 -7.03 16.80 10.17
N ASP A 298 -7.29 17.13 8.90
CA ASP A 298 -8.51 17.83 8.46
C ASP A 298 -8.68 19.17 9.19
N LYS A 299 -7.56 19.82 9.55
CA LYS A 299 -7.58 21.18 10.10
C LYS A 299 -7.37 22.19 8.99
N ASP A 300 -8.28 23.15 8.94
CA ASP A 300 -8.25 24.25 7.99
C ASP A 300 -7.28 25.35 8.43
N HIS A 301 -6.38 25.71 7.52
CA HIS A 301 -5.43 26.80 7.65
C HIS A 301 -5.75 27.87 6.61
N ASN A 302 -6.08 29.07 7.07
CA ASN A 302 -6.29 30.20 6.17
C ASN A 302 -4.93 30.69 5.67
N ALA A 303 -4.73 30.66 4.36
CA ALA A 303 -3.56 31.22 3.71
C ALA A 303 -3.86 32.64 3.22
N PRO A 304 -2.83 33.51 3.14
CA PRO A 304 -2.98 34.81 2.49
C PRO A 304 -3.49 34.67 1.05
N ASP A 305 -4.35 35.60 0.66
CA ASP A 305 -4.75 35.76 -0.74
C ASP A 305 -3.52 35.97 -1.63
N CYS A 306 -3.68 35.60 -2.90
CA CYS A 306 -2.61 35.76 -3.87
C CYS A 306 -3.08 36.41 -5.16
N SER A 307 -2.46 37.54 -5.48
CA SER A 307 -2.68 38.25 -6.74
C SER A 307 -1.62 37.86 -7.75
N ILE A 308 -2.06 37.38 -8.91
CA ILE A 308 -1.20 37.08 -10.06
C ILE A 308 -1.61 38.03 -11.17
N SER A 309 -0.72 38.95 -11.54
CA SER A 309 -0.97 39.93 -12.59
C SER A 309 -1.19 39.26 -13.94
N GLY A 310 -2.33 39.52 -14.57
CA GLY A 310 -2.68 38.99 -15.89
C GLY A 310 -3.27 37.57 -15.86
N ALA A 311 -3.58 37.05 -17.05
CA ALA A 311 -4.26 35.77 -17.22
C ALA A 311 -3.37 34.56 -16.90
N THR A 312 -2.05 34.73 -16.85
CA THR A 312 -1.10 33.65 -16.57
C THR A 312 -0.14 34.06 -15.46
N GLY A 313 0.41 33.05 -14.77
CA GLY A 313 1.42 33.25 -13.74
C GLY A 313 1.18 32.33 -12.55
N ASP A 314 2.04 32.46 -11.55
CA ASP A 314 2.10 31.57 -10.41
C ASP A 314 2.18 32.29 -9.07
N CYS A 315 1.73 31.59 -8.04
CA CYS A 315 1.80 32.00 -6.66
C CYS A 315 2.29 30.84 -5.81
N THR A 316 3.13 31.12 -4.81
CA THR A 316 3.54 30.13 -3.81
C THR A 316 2.94 30.47 -2.47
N ILE A 317 2.10 29.57 -1.95
CA ILE A 317 1.49 29.64 -0.63
C ILE A 317 2.47 29.00 0.36
N LYS A 318 2.88 29.75 1.39
CA LYS A 318 3.92 29.37 2.35
C LYS A 318 3.38 29.15 3.76
N GLY A 319 4.03 28.26 4.51
CA GLY A 319 3.98 28.21 5.98
C GLY A 319 2.69 27.68 6.62
N GLN A 320 1.75 27.15 5.84
CA GLN A 320 0.49 26.55 6.36
C GLN A 320 0.48 25.02 6.31
N LEU A 321 1.38 24.43 5.51
CA LEU A 321 1.60 22.99 5.40
C LEU A 321 3.11 22.72 5.57
N PRO A 322 3.52 21.46 5.79
CA PRO A 322 4.94 21.11 5.94
C PRO A 322 5.84 21.54 4.77
N ASN A 323 5.26 21.68 3.57
CA ASN A 323 5.92 22.19 2.38
C ASN A 323 5.04 23.26 1.71
N ASP A 324 5.67 24.10 0.91
CA ASP A 324 4.97 25.12 0.14
C ASP A 324 4.07 24.49 -0.95
N LEU A 325 2.99 25.19 -1.28
CA LEU A 325 2.11 24.85 -2.41
C LEU A 325 2.17 25.95 -3.46
N LYS A 326 2.60 25.60 -4.67
CA LYS A 326 2.55 26.49 -5.83
C LYS A 326 1.23 26.29 -6.58
N VAL A 327 0.55 27.39 -6.90
CA VAL A 327 -0.68 27.43 -7.71
C VAL A 327 -0.42 28.30 -8.93
N SER A 328 -0.76 27.82 -10.13
CA SER A 328 -0.50 28.52 -11.40
C SER A 328 -1.75 28.64 -12.26
N LYS A 329 -2.03 29.83 -12.78
CA LYS A 329 -3.08 30.07 -13.79
C LYS A 329 -2.50 29.91 -15.19
N THR A 330 -3.25 29.28 -16.10
CA THR A 330 -2.83 29.12 -17.51
C THR A 330 -3.63 29.97 -18.49
N GLY A 331 -4.48 30.86 -18.03
CA GLY A 331 -5.32 31.70 -18.89
C GLY A 331 -6.48 32.36 -18.13
N ALA A 332 -7.49 32.84 -18.85
CA ALA A 332 -8.67 33.49 -18.26
C ALA A 332 -9.50 32.56 -17.36
N LEU A 333 -10.52 33.09 -16.68
CA LEU A 333 -11.44 32.32 -15.83
C LEU A 333 -11.97 31.07 -16.55
N GLY A 334 -11.97 29.92 -15.88
CA GLY A 334 -12.34 28.62 -16.46
C GLY A 334 -11.18 27.87 -17.13
N SER A 335 -10.02 28.51 -17.31
CA SER A 335 -8.80 27.83 -17.76
C SER A 335 -8.27 26.82 -16.74
N LEU A 336 -7.28 26.04 -17.16
CA LEU A 336 -6.59 25.10 -16.30
C LEU A 336 -5.86 25.86 -15.18
N ILE A 337 -5.96 25.32 -13.96
CA ILE A 337 -5.11 25.72 -12.83
C ILE A 337 -4.21 24.54 -12.50
N LYS A 338 -2.91 24.81 -12.39
CA LYS A 338 -1.88 23.83 -12.04
C LYS A 338 -1.44 24.00 -10.61
N PHE A 339 -1.02 22.90 -10.00
CA PHE A 339 -0.57 22.81 -8.63
C PHE A 339 0.75 22.05 -8.57
N GLU A 340 1.61 22.45 -7.65
CA GLU A 340 2.84 21.74 -7.33
C GLU A 340 3.09 21.86 -5.82
N TYR A 341 3.01 20.74 -5.11
CA TYR A 341 3.37 20.64 -3.69
C TYR A 341 4.86 20.33 -3.56
N ALA A 342 5.55 20.99 -2.62
CA ALA A 342 7.01 21.02 -2.50
C ALA A 342 7.72 21.46 -3.82
N PRO A 343 7.39 22.65 -4.36
CA PRO A 343 7.77 23.05 -5.71
C PRO A 343 9.28 23.04 -5.97
N GLY A 344 9.68 22.60 -7.17
CA GLY A 344 11.08 22.52 -7.59
C GLY A 344 11.88 21.36 -6.98
N GLN A 345 11.21 20.45 -6.27
CA GLN A 345 11.84 19.31 -5.60
C GLN A 345 11.46 17.96 -6.21
N LYS A 346 11.09 17.95 -7.50
CA LYS A 346 10.88 16.72 -8.27
C LYS A 346 12.09 15.79 -8.12
N ASP A 347 11.81 14.52 -7.82
CA ASP A 347 12.79 13.46 -7.56
C ASP A 347 13.71 13.67 -6.33
N ARG A 348 13.48 14.73 -5.53
CA ARG A 348 14.30 15.06 -4.35
C ARG A 348 13.51 15.05 -3.05
N ASN A 349 12.22 15.41 -3.10
CA ASN A 349 11.32 15.38 -1.96
C ASN A 349 10.18 14.42 -2.26
N VAL A 350 9.94 13.46 -1.38
CA VAL A 350 8.85 12.51 -1.56
C VAL A 350 7.47 13.15 -1.40
N ASN A 351 7.38 14.33 -0.79
CA ASN A 351 6.17 15.13 -0.79
C ASN A 351 5.93 15.82 -2.15
N TRP A 352 6.92 15.84 -3.05
CA TRP A 352 6.72 16.44 -4.35
C TRP A 352 5.58 15.76 -5.10
N TYR A 353 4.66 16.59 -5.58
CA TYR A 353 3.51 16.16 -6.35
C TYR A 353 2.99 17.32 -7.19
N SER A 354 2.78 17.09 -8.48
CA SER A 354 2.16 18.08 -9.38
C SER A 354 0.88 17.53 -9.99
N TRP A 355 -0.15 18.36 -10.05
CA TRP A 355 -1.42 18.03 -10.67
C TRP A 355 -2.08 19.30 -11.19
N ASP A 356 -3.23 19.16 -11.82
CA ASP A 356 -4.02 20.28 -12.31
C ASP A 356 -5.52 20.01 -12.17
N THR A 357 -6.33 21.02 -12.46
CA THR A 357 -7.79 20.90 -12.33
C THR A 357 -8.46 19.93 -13.30
N ASN A 358 -7.72 19.43 -14.30
CA ASN A 358 -8.18 18.43 -15.24
C ASN A 358 -7.56 17.05 -14.95
N SER A 359 -6.65 16.96 -13.97
CA SER A 359 -6.03 15.70 -13.58
C SER A 359 -7.09 14.79 -13.01
N LYS A 360 -7.12 13.57 -13.56
CA LYS A 360 -8.07 12.52 -13.20
C LYS A 360 -7.30 11.32 -12.70
N GLY A 361 -7.96 10.56 -11.85
CA GLY A 361 -7.52 9.26 -11.42
C GLY A 361 -8.71 8.48 -10.88
N THR A 362 -8.41 7.46 -10.11
CA THR A 362 -9.40 6.47 -9.67
C THR A 362 -9.70 6.63 -8.19
N GLY A 363 -10.99 6.60 -7.84
CA GLY A 363 -11.48 6.82 -6.48
C GLY A 363 -12.37 8.07 -6.33
N LYS A 364 -12.83 8.32 -5.09
CA LYS A 364 -13.70 9.45 -4.76
C LYS A 364 -12.87 10.73 -4.66
N GLY A 365 -12.97 11.63 -5.64
CA GLY A 365 -12.45 13.01 -5.57
C GLY A 365 -13.45 14.00 -4.95
N PRO A 366 -13.07 15.28 -4.74
CA PRO A 366 -13.98 16.30 -4.22
C PRO A 366 -15.19 16.55 -5.14
N ALA A 367 -15.09 16.18 -6.42
CA ALA A 367 -16.17 16.27 -7.39
C ALA A 367 -17.23 15.15 -7.28
N THR A 368 -17.11 14.18 -6.37
CA THR A 368 -17.75 12.85 -6.54
C THR A 368 -18.61 12.36 -5.38
N ASN A 369 -19.81 12.91 -5.18
CA ASN A 369 -20.76 12.14 -4.35
C ASN A 369 -21.29 10.87 -5.05
N ASP A 370 -21.08 10.66 -6.37
CA ASP A 370 -21.75 9.56 -7.13
C ASP A 370 -20.94 8.89 -8.29
N GLY A 371 -19.64 8.51 -8.17
CA GLY A 371 -18.98 7.78 -9.28
C GLY A 371 -17.58 7.17 -9.04
N ASP A 372 -17.14 6.30 -9.97
CA ASP A 372 -15.94 5.43 -9.85
C ASP A 372 -14.63 6.01 -10.44
N SER A 373 -14.66 7.12 -11.21
CA SER A 373 -13.44 7.76 -11.75
C SER A 373 -13.71 9.20 -12.21
N GLU A 374 -13.27 10.22 -11.46
CA GLU A 374 -13.35 11.62 -11.90
C GLU A 374 -12.22 12.50 -11.35
N SER A 375 -12.21 13.78 -11.73
CA SER A 375 -11.17 14.77 -11.46
C SER A 375 -10.78 14.89 -9.97
N TYR A 376 -9.50 15.10 -9.71
CA TYR A 376 -8.95 15.41 -8.37
C TYR A 376 -9.42 16.75 -7.82
N CYS A 377 -10.03 17.57 -8.67
CA CYS A 377 -10.52 18.89 -8.37
C CYS A 377 -12.00 19.01 -8.70
N LYS A 378 -12.72 19.70 -7.83
CA LYS A 378 -14.05 20.25 -8.08
C LYS A 378 -13.89 21.72 -8.48
N LYS A 379 -14.59 22.12 -9.54
CA LYS A 379 -14.69 23.51 -9.99
C LYS A 379 -16.15 23.91 -10.08
N VAL A 380 -16.53 25.02 -9.44
CA VAL A 380 -17.88 25.57 -9.51
C VAL A 380 -17.80 27.03 -9.92
N LYS A 381 -18.27 27.34 -11.13
CA LYS A 381 -18.33 28.72 -11.62
C LYS A 381 -19.60 29.41 -11.13
N LYS A 382 -19.46 30.61 -10.56
CA LYS A 382 -20.55 31.48 -10.10
C LYS A 382 -20.32 32.90 -10.63
N GLY A 383 -20.90 33.22 -11.78
CA GLY A 383 -20.66 34.51 -12.44
C GLY A 383 -19.19 34.70 -12.82
N ASN A 384 -18.55 35.72 -12.23
CA ASN A 384 -17.13 36.05 -12.44
C ASN A 384 -16.19 35.36 -11.44
N GLU A 385 -16.73 34.52 -10.56
CA GLU A 385 -15.95 33.73 -9.60
C GLU A 385 -15.92 32.25 -10.02
N GLU A 386 -14.84 31.58 -9.65
CA GLU A 386 -14.70 30.13 -9.73
C GLU A 386 -14.22 29.60 -8.38
N GLU A 387 -15.05 28.80 -7.72
CA GLU A 387 -14.67 28.06 -6.51
C GLU A 387 -13.95 26.78 -6.93
N VAL A 388 -12.76 26.56 -6.38
CA VAL A 388 -11.92 25.40 -6.67
C VAL A 388 -11.62 24.68 -5.37
N GLU A 389 -11.79 23.37 -5.36
CA GLU A 389 -11.36 22.47 -4.29
C GLU A 389 -10.59 21.32 -4.91
N CYS A 390 -9.35 21.09 -4.50
CA CYS A 390 -8.52 20.00 -4.99
C CYS A 390 -7.95 19.19 -3.83
N TRP A 391 -7.87 17.88 -4.01
CA TRP A 391 -7.23 16.97 -3.05
C TRP A 391 -5.90 16.45 -3.59
N PHE A 392 -4.93 16.25 -2.69
CA PHE A 392 -3.59 15.79 -3.05
C PHE A 392 -2.95 14.97 -1.92
N PRO A 393 -1.97 14.10 -2.24
CA PRO A 393 -1.30 13.28 -1.24
C PRO A 393 -0.35 14.15 -0.40
N CYS A 394 -0.33 13.93 0.91
CA CYS A 394 0.61 14.57 1.81
C CYS A 394 1.04 13.59 2.91
N PHE A 395 2.30 13.66 3.35
CA PHE A 395 2.80 12.78 4.41
C PHE A 395 2.73 13.46 5.77
N LYS A 396 2.48 12.65 6.81
CA LYS A 396 2.82 13.03 8.17
C LYS A 396 4.31 12.78 8.39
N ASN A 397 5.09 13.83 8.66
CA ASN A 397 6.49 13.65 9.04
C ASN A 397 6.58 12.96 10.41
N ALA A 398 7.56 12.07 10.59
CA ALA A 398 7.77 11.38 11.86
C ALA A 398 8.16 12.33 13.01
N ASP A 399 8.64 13.54 12.70
CA ASP A 399 8.93 14.61 13.67
C ASP A 399 7.72 15.52 13.96
N GLY A 400 6.57 15.26 13.33
CA GLY A 400 5.33 16.02 13.52
C GLY A 400 5.31 17.42 12.90
N ARG A 401 6.24 17.74 11.99
CA ARG A 401 6.27 19.03 11.28
C ARG A 401 5.69 18.98 9.88
#